data_AF-A0A133RWQ1-F1
#
_entry.id   AF-A0A133RWQ1-F1
#
_cell.length_a   1.000
_cell.length_b   1.000
_cell.length_c   1.000
_cell.angle_alpha   90.00
_cell.angle_beta   90.00
_cell.angle_gamma   90.00
#
_symmetry.space_group_name_H-M   'P 1'
#
loop_
_entity.id
_entity.type
_entity.pdbx_description
1 polymer ?
#
loop_
_entity_poly.entity_id
_entity_poly.type
_entity_poly.pdbx_seq_one_letter_code
_entity_poly.pdbx_strand_id
1 'polypeptide(L)'
;AASNGDVTTAKEAGVATITPVEPKAEVKPAAKQAIEDAYTAKVEEIEARPELTTEEKEAAKAEARKLADAAKANVDKAKTDDAVATAEDKGTTKVDNVNPVAKAKPAAKAAIDAALKAQEKAIDAKPESTIEEKAAAKEEARAKAEEAKAAIDAADSNADVTAAKEAGVGTITPVEPKAEVKPAAKQAIEDAYTAKVAEIEKRPELTTEEKEAAKAEARKLADAAKANVDKAKTDDAVAAAEDKGTTKVADVDPAAKAKPAAKAAVDAALAEK
;
A
#
# COMPACT_ATOMS: atom_id res chain seq x y z
N ALA A 1 -13.29 -91.36 -24.17
CA ALA A 1 -12.41 -90.21 -23.87
C ALA A 1 -12.97 -89.02 -24.62
N ALA A 2 -13.27 -87.91 -23.94
CA ALA A 2 -13.59 -86.67 -24.65
C ALA A 2 -12.36 -86.28 -25.47
N SER A 3 -12.53 -86.00 -26.77
CA SER A 3 -11.41 -85.59 -27.61
C SER A 3 -11.04 -84.14 -27.29
N ASN A 4 -9.80 -83.74 -27.60
CA ASN A 4 -9.42 -82.32 -27.49
C ASN A 4 -10.34 -81.43 -28.33
N GLY A 5 -10.87 -81.94 -29.45
CA GLY A 5 -11.84 -81.25 -30.31
C GLY A 5 -13.12 -80.87 -29.56
N ASP A 6 -13.69 -81.80 -28.80
CA ASP A 6 -14.93 -81.61 -28.04
C ASP A 6 -14.78 -80.53 -26.95
N VAL A 7 -13.60 -80.46 -26.32
CA VAL A 7 -13.28 -79.43 -25.31
C VAL A 7 -13.15 -78.05 -25.97
N THR A 8 -12.51 -77.95 -27.14
CA THR A 8 -12.45 -76.70 -27.91
C THR A 8 -13.84 -76.23 -28.35
N THR A 9 -14.68 -77.13 -28.87
CA THR A 9 -16.04 -76.79 -29.28
C THR A 9 -16.90 -76.36 -28.09
N ALA A 10 -16.80 -77.03 -26.95
CA ALA A 10 -17.50 -76.63 -25.73
C ALA A 10 -17.00 -75.28 -25.18
N LYS A 11 -15.69 -74.99 -25.29
CA LYS A 11 -15.12 -73.68 -24.93
C LYS A 11 -15.62 -72.57 -25.86
N GLU A 12 -15.62 -72.79 -27.18
CA GLU A 12 -16.10 -71.81 -28.16
C GLU A 12 -17.60 -71.57 -28.03
N ALA A 13 -18.41 -72.62 -27.79
CA ALA A 13 -19.84 -72.49 -27.51
C ALA A 13 -20.09 -71.80 -26.15
N GLY A 14 -19.28 -72.09 -25.13
CA GLY A 14 -19.35 -71.41 -23.83
C GLY A 14 -19.02 -69.93 -23.92
N VAL A 15 -18.04 -69.53 -24.74
CA VAL A 15 -17.72 -68.13 -24.99
C VAL A 15 -18.78 -67.45 -25.87
N ALA A 16 -19.34 -68.15 -26.86
CA ALA A 16 -20.38 -67.63 -27.74
C ALA A 16 -21.75 -67.42 -27.05
N THR A 17 -21.97 -68.10 -25.91
CA THR A 17 -23.20 -67.96 -25.10
C THR A 17 -23.09 -66.88 -24.02
N ILE A 18 -21.89 -66.33 -23.79
CA ILE A 18 -21.73 -65.14 -22.95
C ILE A 18 -22.28 -63.95 -23.73
N THR A 19 -23.54 -63.64 -23.47
CA THR A 19 -24.13 -62.37 -23.89
C THR A 19 -23.40 -61.25 -23.13
N PRO A 20 -22.89 -60.22 -23.81
CA PRO A 20 -22.40 -59.04 -23.11
C PRO A 20 -23.48 -58.55 -22.15
N VAL A 21 -23.15 -58.43 -20.88
CA VAL A 21 -24.07 -57.82 -19.91
C VAL A 21 -24.09 -56.33 -20.22
N GLU A 22 -25.00 -55.94 -21.11
CA GLU A 22 -25.23 -54.53 -21.41
C GLU A 22 -25.80 -53.85 -20.17
N PRO A 23 -25.38 -52.60 -19.89
CA PRO A 23 -25.92 -51.88 -18.75
C PRO A 23 -27.41 -51.68 -18.89
N LYS A 24 -28.14 -51.71 -17.77
CA LYS A 24 -29.59 -51.48 -17.81
C LYS A 24 -29.86 -50.10 -18.41
N ALA A 25 -30.93 -49.99 -19.18
CA ALA A 25 -31.25 -48.78 -19.95
C ALA A 25 -31.30 -47.49 -19.12
N GLU A 26 -31.59 -47.59 -17.82
CA GLU A 26 -31.71 -46.46 -16.87
C GLU A 26 -30.38 -46.05 -16.23
N VAL A 27 -29.36 -46.92 -16.22
CA VAL A 27 -28.11 -46.71 -15.46
C VAL A 27 -27.25 -45.61 -16.10
N LYS A 28 -27.14 -45.57 -17.43
CA LYS A 28 -26.40 -44.49 -18.12
C LYS A 28 -27.06 -43.12 -18.00
N PRO A 29 -28.38 -42.95 -18.24
CA PRO A 29 -29.06 -41.68 -18.00
C PRO A 29 -28.90 -41.18 -16.56
N ALA A 30 -29.06 -42.04 -15.56
CA ALA A 30 -28.90 -41.67 -14.16
C ALA A 30 -27.48 -41.16 -13.86
N ALA A 31 -26.44 -41.88 -14.31
CA ALA A 31 -25.05 -41.47 -14.13
C ALA A 31 -24.74 -40.12 -14.80
N LYS A 32 -25.29 -39.88 -16.00
CA LYS A 32 -25.12 -38.58 -16.68
C LYS A 32 -25.82 -37.44 -15.96
N GLN A 33 -26.98 -37.72 -15.35
CA GLN A 33 -27.70 -36.74 -14.54
C GLN A 33 -26.90 -36.39 -13.28
N ALA A 34 -26.37 -37.39 -12.57
CA ALA A 34 -25.52 -37.16 -11.39
C ALA A 34 -24.28 -36.30 -11.70
N ILE A 35 -23.64 -36.52 -12.87
CA ILE A 35 -22.53 -35.68 -13.34
C ILE A 35 -22.99 -34.24 -13.62
N GLU A 36 -24.18 -34.04 -14.19
CA GLU A 36 -24.72 -32.69 -14.45
C GLU A 36 -25.11 -31.97 -13.17
N ASP A 37 -25.67 -32.69 -12.19
CA ASP A 37 -26.01 -32.15 -10.88
C ASP A 37 -24.74 -31.71 -10.13
N ALA A 38 -23.67 -32.53 -10.17
CA ALA A 38 -22.37 -32.17 -9.62
C ALA A 38 -21.76 -30.94 -10.31
N TYR A 39 -21.86 -30.86 -11.64
CA TYR A 39 -21.44 -29.68 -12.39
C TYR A 39 -22.21 -28.42 -11.99
N THR A 40 -23.54 -28.52 -11.87
CA THR A 40 -24.41 -27.42 -11.47
C THR A 40 -24.07 -26.92 -10.07
N ALA A 41 -23.95 -27.83 -9.10
CA ALA A 41 -23.52 -27.51 -7.74
C ALA A 41 -22.15 -26.84 -7.73
N LYS A 42 -21.22 -27.30 -8.59
CA LYS A 42 -19.88 -26.71 -8.67
C LYS A 42 -19.87 -25.30 -9.25
N VAL A 43 -20.71 -25.05 -10.25
CA VAL A 43 -20.89 -23.71 -10.81
C VAL A 43 -21.43 -22.75 -9.74
N GLU A 44 -22.41 -23.16 -8.95
CA GLU A 44 -22.95 -22.37 -7.85
C GLU A 44 -21.88 -22.05 -6.79
N GLU A 45 -21.04 -23.03 -6.43
CA GLU A 45 -19.91 -22.82 -5.51
C GLU A 45 -18.92 -21.78 -6.08
N ILE A 46 -18.55 -21.88 -7.36
CA ILE A 46 -17.64 -20.92 -8.02
C ILE A 46 -18.26 -19.52 -8.08
N GLU A 47 -19.57 -19.40 -8.35
CA GLU A 47 -20.26 -18.12 -8.38
C GLU A 47 -20.34 -17.44 -7.01
N ALA A 48 -20.43 -18.22 -5.94
CA ALA A 48 -20.49 -17.71 -4.58
C ALA A 48 -19.14 -17.16 -4.06
N ARG A 49 -18.04 -17.26 -4.84
CA ARG A 49 -16.70 -16.82 -4.44
C ARG A 49 -16.44 -15.35 -4.78
N PRO A 50 -16.50 -14.43 -3.80
CA PRO A 50 -16.37 -12.98 -4.05
C PRO A 50 -14.94 -12.54 -4.37
N GLU A 51 -13.94 -13.36 -4.05
CA GLU A 51 -12.53 -13.05 -4.31
C GLU A 51 -12.13 -13.23 -5.78
N LEU A 52 -12.93 -13.99 -6.55
CA LEU A 52 -12.69 -14.22 -7.97
C LEU A 52 -13.32 -13.11 -8.81
N THR A 53 -12.62 -12.76 -9.89
CA THR A 53 -13.23 -11.92 -10.93
C THR A 53 -14.11 -12.73 -11.86
N THR A 54 -14.95 -12.06 -12.63
CA THR A 54 -15.78 -12.68 -13.68
C THR A 54 -14.95 -13.56 -14.61
N GLU A 55 -13.78 -13.10 -15.06
CA GLU A 55 -12.93 -13.89 -15.95
C GLU A 55 -12.36 -15.16 -15.28
N GLU A 56 -12.00 -15.07 -14.00
CA GLU A 56 -11.51 -16.21 -13.23
C GLU A 56 -12.62 -17.25 -12.98
N LYS A 57 -13.84 -16.78 -12.71
CA LYS A 57 -15.03 -17.64 -12.59
C LYS A 57 -15.36 -18.33 -13.91
N GLU A 58 -15.42 -17.60 -15.02
CA GLU A 58 -15.71 -18.16 -16.34
C GLU A 58 -14.70 -19.24 -16.74
N ALA A 59 -13.40 -19.00 -16.50
CA ALA A 59 -12.37 -20.00 -16.76
C ALA A 59 -12.58 -21.28 -15.94
N ALA A 60 -12.93 -21.15 -14.65
CA ALA A 60 -13.18 -22.28 -13.77
C ALA A 60 -14.44 -23.07 -14.14
N LYS A 61 -15.54 -22.36 -14.49
CA LYS A 61 -16.78 -22.98 -14.98
C LYS A 61 -16.54 -23.74 -16.29
N ALA A 62 -15.75 -23.18 -17.20
CA ALA A 62 -15.38 -23.85 -18.45
C ALA A 62 -14.54 -25.12 -18.20
N GLU A 63 -13.63 -25.10 -17.21
CA GLU A 63 -12.88 -26.28 -16.79
C GLU A 63 -13.80 -27.37 -16.21
N ALA A 64 -14.67 -27.00 -15.28
CA ALA A 64 -15.67 -27.91 -14.70
C ALA A 64 -16.55 -28.54 -15.78
N ARG A 65 -17.01 -27.73 -16.74
CA ARG A 65 -17.83 -28.21 -17.86
C ARG A 65 -17.09 -29.22 -18.73
N LYS A 66 -15.83 -28.93 -19.07
CA LYS A 66 -14.98 -29.85 -19.84
C LYS A 66 -14.80 -31.20 -19.11
N LEU A 67 -14.65 -31.18 -17.79
CA LEU A 67 -14.53 -32.39 -16.98
C LEU A 67 -15.84 -33.19 -16.95
N ALA A 68 -16.97 -32.52 -16.80
CA ALA A 68 -18.30 -33.13 -16.84
C ALA A 68 -18.59 -33.78 -18.20
N ASP A 69 -18.33 -33.07 -19.31
CA ASP A 69 -18.53 -33.60 -20.66
C ASP A 69 -17.62 -34.82 -20.93
N ALA A 70 -16.37 -34.78 -20.46
CA ALA A 70 -15.46 -35.92 -20.54
C ALA A 70 -15.94 -37.13 -19.72
N ALA A 71 -16.53 -36.90 -18.55
CA ALA A 71 -17.12 -37.95 -17.72
C ALA A 71 -18.35 -38.59 -18.39
N LYS A 72 -19.26 -37.79 -18.95
CA LYS A 72 -20.42 -38.29 -19.71
C LYS A 72 -20.00 -39.14 -20.92
N ALA A 73 -18.94 -38.73 -21.62
CA ALA A 73 -18.37 -39.52 -22.71
C ALA A 73 -17.79 -40.86 -22.23
N ASN A 74 -17.28 -40.95 -20.99
CA ASN A 74 -16.83 -42.22 -20.40
C ASN A 74 -18.01 -43.11 -20.01
N VAL A 75 -19.10 -42.55 -19.49
CA VAL A 75 -20.36 -43.27 -19.23
C VAL A 75 -20.91 -43.87 -20.53
N ASP A 76 -20.88 -43.13 -21.64
CA ASP A 76 -21.31 -43.65 -22.95
C ASP A 76 -20.50 -44.87 -23.39
N LYS A 77 -19.18 -44.85 -23.17
CA LYS A 77 -18.25 -45.93 -23.51
C LYS A 77 -18.31 -47.14 -22.57
N ALA A 78 -18.89 -46.99 -21.37
CA ALA A 78 -18.98 -48.06 -20.39
C ALA A 78 -19.86 -49.21 -20.88
N LYS A 79 -19.41 -50.45 -20.63
CA LYS A 79 -20.05 -51.69 -21.13
C LYS A 79 -20.79 -52.48 -20.07
N THR A 80 -20.69 -52.10 -18.80
CA THR A 80 -21.33 -52.78 -17.66
C THR A 80 -21.84 -51.73 -16.67
N ASP A 81 -22.80 -52.11 -15.80
CA ASP A 81 -23.31 -51.25 -14.73
C ASP A 81 -22.15 -50.75 -13.82
N ASP A 82 -21.23 -51.64 -13.41
CA ASP A 82 -20.07 -51.28 -12.57
C ASP A 82 -19.12 -50.27 -13.25
N ALA A 83 -18.94 -50.40 -14.57
CA ALA A 83 -18.12 -49.47 -15.34
C ALA A 83 -18.81 -48.10 -15.48
N VAL A 84 -20.15 -48.07 -15.54
CA VAL A 84 -20.92 -46.82 -15.50
C VAL A 84 -20.75 -46.15 -14.14
N ALA A 85 -20.95 -46.87 -13.03
CA ALA A 85 -20.77 -46.35 -11.67
C ALA A 85 -19.34 -45.81 -11.45
N THR A 86 -18.32 -46.56 -11.90
CA THR A 86 -16.92 -46.10 -11.81
C THR A 86 -16.67 -44.83 -12.63
N ALA A 87 -17.31 -44.68 -13.80
CA ALA A 87 -17.16 -43.50 -14.65
C ALA A 87 -17.87 -42.28 -14.05
N GLU A 88 -19.03 -42.49 -13.45
CA GLU A 88 -19.78 -41.51 -12.66
C GLU A 88 -18.93 -41.01 -11.49
N ASP A 89 -18.51 -41.89 -10.59
CA ASP A 89 -17.73 -41.55 -9.38
C ASP A 89 -16.47 -40.75 -9.71
N LYS A 90 -15.72 -41.19 -10.73
CA LYS A 90 -14.51 -40.47 -11.18
C LYS A 90 -14.86 -39.13 -11.82
N GLY A 91 -16.02 -39.03 -12.46
CA GLY A 91 -16.51 -37.83 -13.11
C GLY A 91 -16.89 -36.76 -12.11
N THR A 92 -17.79 -37.10 -11.19
CA THR A 92 -18.25 -36.23 -10.09
C THR A 92 -17.06 -35.78 -9.25
N THR A 93 -16.18 -36.70 -8.83
CA THR A 93 -14.95 -36.36 -8.09
C THR A 93 -14.07 -35.35 -8.83
N LYS A 94 -13.90 -35.47 -10.15
CA LYS A 94 -13.08 -34.53 -10.92
C LYS A 94 -13.71 -33.14 -11.00
N VAL A 95 -15.02 -33.08 -11.22
CA VAL A 95 -15.79 -31.82 -11.25
C VAL A 95 -15.72 -31.13 -9.89
N ASP A 96 -15.95 -31.87 -8.81
CA ASP A 96 -15.92 -31.35 -7.43
C ASP A 96 -14.55 -30.76 -7.06
N ASN A 97 -13.48 -31.34 -7.59
CA ASN A 97 -12.10 -30.90 -7.35
C ASN A 97 -11.68 -29.62 -8.11
N VAL A 98 -12.53 -29.04 -8.96
CA VAL A 98 -12.21 -27.77 -9.63
C VAL A 98 -12.15 -26.66 -8.59
N ASN A 99 -10.96 -26.13 -8.31
CA ASN A 99 -10.81 -25.08 -7.30
C ASN A 99 -9.98 -23.92 -7.86
N PRO A 100 -10.62 -22.87 -8.40
CA PRO A 100 -9.89 -21.71 -8.90
C PRO A 100 -9.17 -20.97 -7.78
N VAL A 101 -8.09 -20.28 -8.14
CA VAL A 101 -7.31 -19.44 -7.23
C VAL A 101 -7.39 -18.00 -7.73
N ALA A 102 -7.82 -17.08 -6.86
CA ALA A 102 -7.85 -15.66 -7.17
C ALA A 102 -6.45 -15.10 -7.40
N LYS A 103 -6.28 -14.32 -8.47
CA LYS A 103 -5.00 -13.71 -8.84
C LYS A 103 -5.12 -12.19 -8.97
N ALA A 104 -6.19 -11.71 -9.60
CA ALA A 104 -6.34 -10.29 -9.90
C ALA A 104 -6.40 -9.41 -8.64
N LYS A 105 -7.36 -9.66 -7.74
CA LYS A 105 -7.54 -8.87 -6.50
C LYS A 105 -6.30 -8.95 -5.58
N PRO A 106 -5.72 -10.12 -5.28
CA PRO A 106 -4.52 -10.20 -4.44
C PRO A 106 -3.32 -9.43 -5.02
N ALA A 107 -3.08 -9.53 -6.33
CA ALA A 107 -1.99 -8.82 -6.98
C ALA A 107 -2.19 -7.29 -6.93
N ALA A 108 -3.42 -6.82 -7.13
CA ALA A 108 -3.76 -5.40 -7.01
C ALA A 108 -3.55 -4.86 -5.59
N LYS A 109 -3.97 -5.61 -4.56
CA LYS A 109 -3.75 -5.22 -3.16
C LYS A 109 -2.26 -5.14 -2.81
N ALA A 110 -1.47 -6.10 -3.28
CA ALA A 110 -0.01 -6.06 -3.09
C ALA A 110 0.63 -4.82 -3.74
N ALA A 111 0.11 -4.37 -4.89
CA ALA A 111 0.55 -3.13 -5.52
C ALA A 111 0.18 -1.88 -4.69
N ILE A 112 -1.00 -1.85 -4.06
CA ILE A 112 -1.39 -0.79 -3.11
C ILE A 112 -0.45 -0.76 -1.90
N ASP A 113 -0.14 -1.92 -1.31
CA ASP A 113 0.80 -2.00 -0.18
C ASP A 113 2.21 -1.52 -0.56
N ALA A 114 2.66 -1.85 -1.77
CA ALA A 114 3.94 -1.38 -2.29
C ALA A 114 3.95 0.15 -2.49
N ALA A 115 2.87 0.71 -3.05
CA ALA A 115 2.72 2.15 -3.25
C ALA A 115 2.69 2.90 -1.90
N LEU A 116 1.93 2.40 -0.93
CA LEU A 116 1.88 2.94 0.43
C LEU A 116 3.28 2.95 1.07
N LYS A 117 3.99 1.83 1.03
CA LYS A 117 5.34 1.73 1.60
C LYS A 117 6.33 2.68 0.93
N ALA A 118 6.23 2.87 -0.39
CA ALA A 118 7.04 3.84 -1.11
C ALA A 118 6.71 5.27 -0.66
N GLN A 119 5.43 5.58 -0.49
CA GLN A 119 4.98 6.89 -0.07
C GLN A 119 5.40 7.22 1.37
N GLU A 120 5.26 6.28 2.32
CA GLU A 120 5.71 6.47 3.70
C GLU A 120 7.20 6.81 3.77
N LYS A 121 8.03 6.18 2.92
CA LYS A 121 9.46 6.51 2.79
C LYS A 121 9.69 7.90 2.20
N ALA A 122 8.92 8.30 1.19
CA ALA A 122 9.01 9.63 0.60
C ALA A 122 8.63 10.72 1.61
N ILE A 123 7.59 10.47 2.41
CA ILE A 123 7.16 11.32 3.54
C ILE A 123 8.27 11.43 4.59
N ASP A 124 8.91 10.31 4.96
CA ASP A 124 10.02 10.32 5.93
C ASP A 124 11.21 11.16 5.47
N ALA A 125 11.45 11.19 4.16
CA ALA A 125 12.55 11.93 3.55
C ALA A 125 12.33 13.45 3.51
N LYS A 126 11.14 13.98 3.84
CA LYS A 126 10.86 15.43 3.82
C LYS A 126 11.57 16.13 4.99
N PRO A 127 12.61 16.96 4.76
CA PRO A 127 13.44 17.50 5.85
C PRO A 127 12.80 18.68 6.60
N GLU A 128 11.93 19.42 5.92
CA GLU A 128 11.25 20.60 6.49
C GLU A 128 10.09 20.23 7.41
N SER A 129 9.70 18.95 7.47
CA SER A 129 8.57 18.50 8.28
C SER A 129 9.01 17.86 9.58
N THR A 130 8.22 18.08 10.62
CA THR A 130 8.39 17.44 11.93
C THR A 130 7.88 15.99 11.92
N ILE A 131 8.13 15.27 13.01
CA ILE A 131 7.66 13.88 13.18
C ILE A 131 6.12 13.85 13.19
N GLU A 132 5.49 14.83 13.83
CA GLU A 132 4.05 14.97 13.97
C GLU A 132 3.38 15.23 12.61
N GLU A 133 3.88 16.18 11.83
CA GLU A 133 3.40 16.47 10.47
C GLU A 133 3.56 15.26 9.53
N LYS A 134 4.66 14.52 9.66
CA LYS A 134 4.88 13.27 8.90
C LYS A 134 3.93 12.17 9.32
N ALA A 135 3.68 12.03 10.62
CA ALA A 135 2.77 11.00 11.13
C ALA A 135 1.35 11.20 10.60
N ALA A 136 0.86 12.44 10.61
CA ALA A 136 -0.44 12.79 10.03
C ALA A 136 -0.53 12.44 8.54
N ALA A 137 0.50 12.77 7.74
CA ALA A 137 0.53 12.40 6.33
C ALA A 137 0.58 10.88 6.09
N LYS A 138 1.31 10.12 6.93
CA LYS A 138 1.31 8.65 6.83
C LYS A 138 -0.05 8.05 7.16
N GLU A 139 -0.74 8.60 8.15
CA GLU A 139 -2.09 8.17 8.50
C GLU A 139 -3.07 8.42 7.34
N GLU A 140 -3.01 9.59 6.72
CA GLU A 140 -3.80 9.90 5.52
C GLU A 140 -3.49 8.94 4.36
N ALA A 141 -2.21 8.64 4.11
CA ALA A 141 -1.81 7.68 3.07
C ALA A 141 -2.33 6.27 3.36
N ARG A 142 -2.34 5.83 4.63
CA ARG A 142 -2.91 4.54 5.04
C ARG A 142 -4.41 4.48 4.84
N ALA A 143 -5.14 5.55 5.21
CA ALA A 143 -6.58 5.62 4.99
C ALA A 143 -6.93 5.45 3.50
N LYS A 144 -6.21 6.16 2.62
CA LYS A 144 -6.37 6.04 1.15
C LYS A 144 -6.03 4.65 0.62
N ALA A 145 -5.02 3.99 1.18
CA ALA A 145 -4.69 2.60 0.84
C ALA A 145 -5.81 1.63 1.24
N GLU A 146 -6.43 1.80 2.41
CA GLU A 146 -7.56 0.96 2.83
C GLU A 146 -8.81 1.21 1.96
N GLU A 147 -9.11 2.47 1.61
CA GLU A 147 -10.16 2.81 0.64
C GLU A 147 -9.92 2.13 -0.73
N ALA A 148 -8.68 2.18 -1.22
CA ALA A 148 -8.31 1.52 -2.47
C ALA A 148 -8.48 0.00 -2.42
N LYS A 149 -8.11 -0.64 -1.30
CA LYS A 149 -8.31 -2.09 -1.11
C LYS A 149 -9.78 -2.46 -1.06
N ALA A 150 -10.61 -1.65 -0.42
CA ALA A 150 -12.06 -1.83 -0.41
C ALA A 150 -12.67 -1.71 -1.82
N ALA A 151 -12.19 -0.75 -2.63
CA ALA A 151 -12.61 -0.62 -4.02
C ALA A 151 -12.18 -1.84 -4.87
N ILE A 152 -10.99 -2.40 -4.63
CA ILE A 152 -10.54 -3.65 -5.28
C ILE A 152 -11.41 -4.84 -4.87
N ASP A 153 -11.83 -4.91 -3.61
CA ASP A 153 -12.73 -5.96 -3.13
C ASP A 153 -14.11 -5.90 -3.78
N ALA A 154 -14.63 -4.68 -4.00
CA ALA A 154 -15.90 -4.45 -4.66
C ALA A 154 -15.87 -4.60 -6.19
N ALA A 155 -14.68 -4.71 -6.80
CA ALA A 155 -14.54 -4.83 -8.26
C ALA A 155 -14.92 -6.23 -8.76
N ASP A 156 -15.68 -6.31 -9.86
CA ASP A 156 -16.18 -7.58 -10.41
C ASP A 156 -15.27 -8.17 -11.49
N SER A 157 -14.69 -7.33 -12.35
CA SER A 157 -13.85 -7.76 -13.47
C SER A 157 -12.36 -7.47 -13.25
N ASN A 158 -11.50 -8.13 -14.04
CA ASN A 158 -10.08 -7.79 -14.09
C ASN A 158 -9.82 -6.32 -14.47
N ALA A 159 -10.67 -5.75 -15.33
CA ALA A 159 -10.59 -4.35 -15.75
C ALA A 159 -10.92 -3.41 -14.58
N ASP A 160 -11.99 -3.69 -13.84
CA ASP A 160 -12.38 -2.90 -12.67
C ASP A 160 -11.34 -2.98 -11.56
N VAL A 161 -10.78 -4.16 -11.31
CA VAL A 161 -9.66 -4.35 -10.37
C VAL A 161 -8.45 -3.50 -10.77
N THR A 162 -8.14 -3.45 -12.07
CA THR A 162 -7.04 -2.64 -12.60
C THR A 162 -7.31 -1.15 -12.42
N ALA A 163 -8.53 -0.69 -12.72
CA ALA A 163 -8.94 0.70 -12.55
C ALA A 163 -8.91 1.13 -11.07
N ALA A 164 -9.44 0.30 -10.16
CA ALA A 164 -9.42 0.55 -8.72
C ALA A 164 -8.00 0.64 -8.17
N LYS A 165 -7.11 -0.27 -8.61
CA LYS A 165 -5.67 -0.22 -8.29
C LYS A 165 -5.04 1.10 -8.75
N GLU A 166 -5.26 1.49 -10.00
CA GLU A 166 -4.67 2.72 -10.56
C GLU A 166 -5.17 3.98 -9.88
N ALA A 167 -6.48 4.06 -9.63
CA ALA A 167 -7.08 5.15 -8.86
C ALA A 167 -6.49 5.22 -7.45
N GLY A 168 -6.38 4.08 -6.75
CA GLY A 168 -5.79 4.00 -5.42
C GLY A 168 -4.33 4.45 -5.36
N VAL A 169 -3.50 4.01 -6.30
CA VAL A 169 -2.11 4.51 -6.40
C VAL A 169 -2.09 6.02 -6.67
N GLY A 170 -2.99 6.51 -7.52
CA GLY A 170 -3.13 7.93 -7.84
C GLY A 170 -3.53 8.81 -6.66
N THR A 171 -4.25 8.27 -5.66
CA THR A 171 -4.63 9.03 -4.45
C THR A 171 -3.57 8.96 -3.34
N ILE A 172 -2.81 7.85 -3.24
CA ILE A 172 -1.75 7.66 -2.23
C ILE A 172 -0.51 8.51 -2.54
N THR A 173 -0.04 8.46 -3.79
CA THR A 173 1.22 9.12 -4.22
C THR A 173 1.32 10.64 -4.03
N PRO A 174 0.23 11.44 -4.09
CA PRO A 174 0.32 12.88 -3.82
C PRO A 174 0.29 13.26 -2.34
N VAL A 175 0.17 12.31 -1.40
CA VAL A 175 0.09 12.63 0.03
C VAL A 175 1.42 13.15 0.57
N GLU A 176 1.49 14.40 1.01
CA GLU A 176 2.69 15.00 1.59
C GLU A 176 2.42 15.56 2.99
N PRO A 177 3.42 15.61 3.90
CA PRO A 177 3.30 16.41 5.11
C PRO A 177 3.02 17.87 4.79
N LYS A 178 2.15 18.48 5.60
CA LYS A 178 1.94 19.91 5.60
C LYS A 178 3.03 20.55 6.48
N ALA A 179 4.12 21.02 5.86
CA ALA A 179 5.23 21.64 6.58
C ALA A 179 4.89 23.07 7.00
N GLU A 180 4.59 23.29 8.28
CA GLU A 180 4.19 24.59 8.84
C GLU A 180 5.09 25.01 10.01
N VAL A 181 5.51 24.06 10.85
CA VAL A 181 6.15 24.38 12.14
C VAL A 181 7.56 24.96 11.96
N LYS A 182 8.44 24.32 11.17
CA LYS A 182 9.80 24.86 10.92
C LYS A 182 9.79 26.18 10.15
N PRO A 183 9.00 26.34 9.05
CA PRO A 183 8.91 27.62 8.35
C PRO A 183 8.44 28.77 9.26
N ALA A 184 7.42 28.54 10.10
CA ALA A 184 6.93 29.54 11.04
C ALA A 184 8.00 29.97 12.05
N ALA A 185 8.69 29.01 12.66
CA ALA A 185 9.78 29.29 13.60
C ALA A 185 10.93 30.08 12.98
N LYS A 186 11.33 29.72 11.74
CA LYS A 186 12.36 30.47 10.99
C LYS A 186 11.93 31.92 10.70
N GLN A 187 10.64 32.13 10.44
CA GLN A 187 10.08 33.47 10.23
C GLN A 187 10.10 34.29 11.53
N ALA A 188 9.68 33.72 12.65
CA ALA A 188 9.71 34.39 13.95
C ALA A 188 11.13 34.83 14.36
N ILE A 189 12.14 34.00 14.07
CA ILE A 189 13.56 34.35 14.28
C ILE A 189 13.99 35.53 13.40
N GLU A 190 13.56 35.60 12.13
CA GLU A 190 13.87 36.74 11.26
C GLU A 190 13.17 38.02 11.69
N ASP A 191 11.93 37.91 12.16
CA ASP A 191 11.17 39.05 12.67
C ASP A 191 11.85 39.61 13.93
N ALA A 192 12.31 38.73 14.84
CA ALA A 192 13.09 39.13 16.01
C ALA A 192 14.42 39.80 15.64
N TYR A 193 15.15 39.27 14.64
CA TYR A 193 16.36 39.90 14.11
C TYR A 193 16.09 41.28 13.53
N THR A 194 15.06 41.41 12.70
CA THR A 194 14.66 42.68 12.07
C THR A 194 14.30 43.72 13.13
N ALA A 195 13.52 43.33 14.14
CA ALA A 195 13.19 44.19 15.27
C ALA A 195 14.44 44.66 16.01
N LYS A 196 15.39 43.74 16.27
CA LYS A 196 16.61 44.08 17.00
C LYS A 196 17.53 45.02 16.23
N VAL A 197 17.67 44.82 14.91
CA VAL A 197 18.41 45.73 14.04
C VAL A 197 17.81 47.14 14.11
N ALA A 198 16.48 47.25 14.07
CA ALA A 198 15.80 48.54 14.16
C ALA A 198 16.00 49.22 15.53
N GLU A 199 16.09 48.45 16.62
CA GLU A 199 16.44 48.96 17.95
C GLU A 199 17.88 49.50 17.99
N ILE A 200 18.87 48.71 17.54
CA ILE A 200 20.28 49.09 17.49
C ILE A 200 20.48 50.37 16.66
N GLU A 201 19.79 50.50 15.53
CA GLU A 201 19.86 51.69 14.68
C GLU A 201 19.42 52.97 15.38
N LYS A 202 18.46 52.87 16.30
CA LYS A 202 17.93 54.02 17.03
C LYS A 202 18.84 54.48 18.17
N ARG A 203 19.91 53.75 18.51
CA ARG A 203 20.82 54.10 19.63
C ARG A 203 21.81 55.19 19.24
N PRO A 204 21.63 56.45 19.70
CA PRO A 204 22.48 57.58 19.29
C PRO A 204 23.87 57.57 19.92
N GLU A 205 24.06 56.85 21.02
CA GLU A 205 25.32 56.75 21.75
C GLU A 205 26.36 55.85 21.06
N LEU A 206 25.91 54.94 20.20
CA LEU A 206 26.78 54.05 19.44
C LEU A 206 27.39 54.76 18.22
N THR A 207 28.60 54.34 17.83
CA THR A 207 29.15 54.68 16.51
C THR A 207 28.59 53.76 15.41
N THR A 208 28.85 54.10 14.16
CA THR A 208 28.49 53.26 13.01
C THR A 208 29.12 51.87 13.14
N GLU A 209 30.40 51.80 13.51
CA GLU A 209 31.14 50.55 13.65
C GLU A 209 30.59 49.67 14.78
N GLU A 210 30.21 50.29 15.91
CA GLU A 210 29.59 49.58 17.05
C GLU A 210 28.20 49.03 16.67
N LYS A 211 27.41 49.79 15.90
CA LYS A 211 26.11 49.31 15.37
C LYS A 211 26.27 48.15 14.40
N GLU A 212 27.17 48.29 13.43
CA GLU A 212 27.41 47.24 12.43
C GLU A 212 27.93 45.95 13.09
N ALA A 213 28.81 46.05 14.09
CA ALA A 213 29.26 44.88 14.85
C ALA A 213 28.10 44.19 15.59
N ALA A 214 27.21 44.96 16.22
CA ALA A 214 26.06 44.42 16.95
C ALA A 214 25.01 43.78 16.01
N LYS A 215 24.74 44.40 14.86
CA LYS A 215 23.87 43.83 13.82
C LYS A 215 24.43 42.52 13.29
N ALA A 216 25.75 42.45 13.05
CA ALA A 216 26.42 41.23 12.62
C ALA A 216 26.36 40.12 13.67
N GLU A 217 26.49 40.46 14.96
CA GLU A 217 26.30 39.52 16.07
C GLU A 217 24.86 39.00 16.13
N ALA A 218 23.86 39.88 16.07
CA ALA A 218 22.45 39.50 16.03
C ALA A 218 22.14 38.59 14.83
N ARG A 219 22.72 38.88 13.66
CA ARG A 219 22.55 38.05 12.46
C ARG A 219 23.14 36.66 12.66
N LYS A 220 24.36 36.57 13.19
CA LYS A 220 25.01 35.29 13.49
C LYS A 220 24.17 34.44 14.46
N LEU A 221 23.56 35.06 15.46
CA LEU A 221 22.69 34.37 16.43
C LEU A 221 21.39 33.89 15.77
N ALA A 222 20.77 34.70 14.90
CA ALA A 222 19.60 34.33 14.13
C ALA A 222 19.88 33.14 13.18
N ASP A 223 20.97 33.20 12.42
CA ASP A 223 21.38 32.12 11.51
C ASP A 223 21.66 30.81 12.29
N ALA A 224 22.32 30.92 13.46
CA ALA A 224 22.55 29.78 14.33
C ALA A 224 21.26 29.19 14.92
N ALA A 225 20.27 30.03 15.24
CA ALA A 225 18.96 29.60 15.71
C ALA A 225 18.19 28.84 14.62
N LYS A 226 18.16 29.37 13.39
CA LYS A 226 17.56 28.68 12.24
C LYS A 226 18.20 27.32 11.97
N ALA A 227 19.53 27.23 12.08
CA ALA A 227 20.23 25.96 11.95
C ALA A 227 19.88 24.95 13.07
N ASN A 228 19.43 25.42 14.25
CA ASN A 228 18.91 24.54 15.30
C ASN A 228 17.48 24.10 14.99
N VAL A 229 16.63 24.98 14.44
CA VAL A 229 15.30 24.63 13.94
C VAL A 229 15.39 23.56 12.85
N ASP A 230 16.35 23.66 11.93
CA ASP A 230 16.58 22.64 10.90
C ASP A 230 16.86 21.26 11.48
N LYS A 231 17.63 21.20 12.57
CA LYS A 231 18.02 19.97 13.26
C LYS A 231 16.92 19.41 14.16
N ALA A 232 15.99 20.26 14.61
CA ALA A 232 14.86 19.84 15.42
C ALA A 232 13.97 18.86 14.63
N LYS A 233 13.45 17.85 15.34
CA LYS A 233 12.66 16.77 14.74
C LYS A 233 11.19 16.82 15.12
N THR A 234 10.89 17.28 16.32
CA THR A 234 9.53 17.38 16.85
C THR A 234 9.10 18.84 16.93
N ASP A 235 7.79 19.06 16.97
CA ASP A 235 7.22 20.40 17.16
C ASP A 235 7.79 21.09 18.41
N ASP A 236 7.82 20.38 19.55
CA ASP A 236 8.38 20.90 20.81
C ASP A 236 9.85 21.31 20.68
N ALA A 237 10.65 20.53 19.95
CA ALA A 237 12.07 20.85 19.75
C ALA A 237 12.25 22.06 18.83
N VAL A 238 11.34 22.25 17.86
CA VAL A 238 11.33 23.45 17.01
C VAL A 238 10.96 24.67 17.86
N ALA A 239 9.89 24.60 18.65
CA ALA A 239 9.47 25.67 19.55
C ALA A 239 10.60 26.06 20.54
N ALA A 240 11.26 25.08 21.16
CA ALA A 240 12.38 25.36 22.05
C ALA A 240 13.59 26.00 21.34
N ALA A 241 13.84 25.65 20.07
CA ALA A 241 14.90 26.26 19.27
C ALA A 241 14.54 27.70 18.84
N GLU A 242 13.28 27.94 18.51
CA GLU A 242 12.71 29.26 18.25
C GLU A 242 12.86 30.17 19.48
N ASP A 243 12.30 29.78 20.62
CA ASP A 243 12.31 30.57 21.86
C ASP A 243 13.73 30.95 22.28
N LYS A 244 14.64 29.97 22.25
CA LYS A 244 16.06 30.20 22.57
C LYS A 244 16.72 31.13 21.56
N GLY A 245 16.34 31.03 20.29
CA GLY A 245 16.86 31.84 19.20
C GLY A 245 16.44 33.29 19.31
N THR A 246 15.13 33.53 19.41
CA THR A 246 14.53 34.85 19.53
C THR A 246 15.03 35.57 20.79
N THR A 247 15.12 34.85 21.93
CA THR A 247 15.70 35.39 23.18
C THR A 247 17.14 35.86 22.98
N LYS A 248 18.01 35.01 22.42
CA LYS A 248 19.43 35.38 22.20
C LYS A 248 19.59 36.57 21.27
N VAL A 249 18.76 36.66 20.23
CA VAL A 249 18.78 37.79 19.30
C VAL A 249 18.32 39.06 20.01
N ALA A 250 17.25 38.99 20.80
CA ALA A 250 16.74 40.11 21.59
C ALA A 250 17.76 40.63 22.62
N ASP A 251 18.54 39.72 23.22
CA ASP A 251 19.55 40.02 24.24
C ASP A 251 20.81 40.73 23.71
N VAL A 252 20.95 40.95 22.40
CA VAL A 252 22.12 41.64 21.81
C VAL A 252 22.15 43.11 22.21
N ASP A 253 22.86 43.46 23.29
CA ASP A 253 22.94 44.84 23.77
C ASP A 253 24.37 45.38 23.71
N PRO A 254 24.77 46.08 22.63
CA PRO A 254 26.12 46.63 22.51
C PRO A 254 26.36 47.78 23.50
N ALA A 255 27.51 47.79 24.18
CA ALA A 255 27.91 48.91 25.00
C ALA A 255 28.63 49.98 24.16
N ALA A 256 28.24 51.25 24.31
CA ALA A 256 28.96 52.37 23.71
C ALA A 256 30.33 52.54 24.38
N LYS A 257 31.40 52.55 23.58
CA LYS A 257 32.78 52.68 24.07
C LYS A 257 33.45 53.91 23.47
N ALA A 258 33.32 54.12 22.16
CA ALA A 258 34.05 55.18 21.47
C ALA A 258 33.60 56.59 21.87
N LYS A 259 32.29 56.89 21.85
CA LYS A 259 31.81 58.23 22.25
C LYS A 259 32.06 58.55 23.73
N PRO A 260 31.79 57.64 24.69
CA PRO A 260 32.14 57.88 26.09
C PRO A 260 33.64 58.08 26.32
N ALA A 261 34.50 57.31 25.66
CA ALA A 261 35.95 57.47 25.78
C ALA A 261 36.43 58.82 25.22
N ALA A 262 35.90 59.25 24.06
CA ALA A 262 36.22 60.56 23.49
C ALA A 262 35.79 61.70 24.42
N LYS A 263 34.61 61.61 25.03
CA LYS A 263 34.14 62.59 26.01
C LYS A 263 35.06 62.64 27.24
N ALA A 264 35.42 61.48 27.80
CA ALA A 264 36.32 61.40 28.95
C ALA A 264 37.71 62.00 28.66
N ALA A 265 38.25 61.79 27.46
CA ALA A 265 39.52 62.37 27.05
C ALA A 265 39.45 63.91 26.95
N VAL A 266 38.35 64.45 26.43
CA VAL A 266 38.12 65.91 26.39
C VAL A 266 37.98 66.48 27.80
N ASP A 267 37.20 65.83 28.67
CA ASP A 267 37.00 66.26 30.06
C ASP A 267 38.33 66.25 30.85
N ALA A 268 39.18 65.23 30.64
CA ALA A 268 40.51 65.15 31.25
C ALA A 268 41.44 66.29 30.76
N ALA A 269 41.48 66.56 29.46
CA ALA A 269 42.30 67.64 28.89
C ALA A 269 41.85 69.04 29.34
N LEU A 270 40.58 69.21 29.70
CA LEU A 270 40.06 70.45 30.28
C LEU A 270 40.45 70.61 31.75
N ALA A 271 40.55 69.53 32.52
CA ALA A 271 40.91 69.56 33.93
C ALA A 271 42.40 69.86 34.19
N GLU A 272 43.25 69.68 33.18
CA GLU A 272 44.70 69.98 33.24
C GLU A 272 45.04 71.45 32.90
N LYS A 273 44.04 72.28 32.60
CA LYS A 273 44.20 73.72 32.31
C LYS A 273 43.71 74.60 33.45
#